data_AF-A0A0Q6WL64-F1
#
_entry.id   AF-A0A0Q6WL64-F1
#
_cell.length_a   1.000
_cell.length_b   1.000
_cell.length_c   1.000
_cell.angle_alpha   90.00
_cell.angle_beta   90.00
_cell.angle_gamma   90.00
#
_symmetry.space_group_name_H-M   'P 1'
#
loop_
_entity.id
_entity.type
_entity.pdbx_description
1 polymer ?
#
loop_
_entity_poly.entity_id
_entity_poly.type
_entity_poly.pdbx_seq_one_letter_code
_entity_poly.pdbx_strand_id
1 'polypeptide(L)'
;MPTLIQLPEGSVCWPVAALSSAAQDVRHARTQVHRVRRDEHRVSGSTRWERCYADACAWVEWDWVEINEGTVAQADPLNVRSNVLLLDARGRPLLSSRRRATLATLVYLLPWQGPVLDKLRMDEPSRRKAVAEQRLAA
;
A
#
# COMPACT_ATOMS: atom_id res chain seq x y z
N MET A 1 -30.79 7.25 19.46
CA MET A 1 -30.72 6.83 18.04
C MET A 1 -29.30 6.35 17.78
N PRO A 2 -29.01 5.04 17.81
CA PRO A 2 -27.67 4.57 17.48
C PRO A 2 -27.46 4.75 15.97
N THR A 3 -26.46 5.52 15.59
CA THR A 3 -26.08 5.74 14.20
C THR A 3 -25.63 4.40 13.62
N LEU A 4 -26.44 3.79 12.77
CA LEU A 4 -26.09 2.59 12.00
C LEU A 4 -24.91 2.96 11.08
N ILE A 5 -23.71 2.51 11.46
CA ILE A 5 -22.55 2.59 10.59
C ILE A 5 -22.75 1.47 9.57
N GLN A 6 -23.24 1.82 8.38
CA GLN A 6 -23.24 0.88 7.27
C GLN A 6 -21.80 0.59 6.89
N LEU A 7 -21.41 -0.68 7.04
CA LEU A 7 -20.12 -1.15 6.56
C LEU A 7 -20.16 -1.09 5.03
N PRO A 8 -19.15 -0.50 4.37
CA PRO A 8 -18.98 -0.72 2.94
C PRO A 8 -18.94 -2.22 2.68
N GLU A 9 -19.68 -2.68 1.66
CA GLU A 9 -19.69 -4.09 1.26
C GLU A 9 -18.25 -4.60 1.06
N GLY A 10 -17.94 -5.78 1.60
CA GLY A 10 -16.58 -6.35 1.56
C GLY A 10 -15.59 -5.79 2.60
N SER A 11 -16.06 -5.05 3.61
CA SER A 11 -15.19 -4.60 4.71
C SER A 11 -14.82 -5.75 5.66
N VAL A 12 -13.56 -5.77 6.10
CA VAL A 12 -13.06 -6.73 7.09
C VAL A 12 -12.79 -6.02 8.42
N CYS A 13 -13.30 -6.54 9.53
CA CYS A 13 -13.13 -5.93 10.84
C CYS A 13 -11.82 -6.36 11.50
N TRP A 14 -11.00 -5.39 11.94
CA TRP A 14 -9.81 -5.63 12.76
C TRP A 14 -9.90 -4.92 14.11
N PRO A 15 -9.85 -5.66 15.22
CA PRO A 15 -9.58 -5.06 16.53
C PRO A 15 -8.19 -4.42 16.52
N VAL A 16 -8.06 -3.19 17.01
CA VAL A 16 -6.76 -2.49 17.09
C VAL A 16 -5.75 -3.28 17.93
N ALA A 17 -6.21 -4.01 18.94
CA ALA A 17 -5.37 -4.89 19.75
C ALA A 17 -4.69 -6.01 18.92
N ALA A 18 -5.25 -6.38 17.76
CA ALA A 18 -4.71 -7.39 16.87
C ALA A 18 -3.78 -6.79 15.79
N LEU A 19 -3.49 -5.48 15.80
CA LEU A 19 -2.70 -4.84 14.75
C LEU A 19 -1.28 -5.41 14.64
N SER A 20 -0.62 -5.68 15.76
CA SER A 20 0.72 -6.27 15.77
C SER A 20 0.74 -7.66 15.16
N SER A 21 -0.25 -8.50 15.46
CA SER A 21 -0.40 -9.80 14.79
C SER A 21 -0.78 -9.63 13.31
N ALA A 22 -1.62 -8.66 12.97
CA ALA A 22 -1.97 -8.38 11.58
C ALA A 22 -0.74 -7.96 10.78
N ALA A 23 0.16 -7.15 11.34
CA ALA A 23 1.43 -6.78 10.71
C ALA A 23 2.31 -8.01 10.41
N GLN A 24 2.24 -9.05 11.23
CA GLN A 24 2.97 -10.31 11.02
C GLN A 24 2.32 -11.23 9.98
N ASP A 25 1.03 -11.05 9.67
CA ASP A 25 0.27 -11.95 8.79
C ASP A 25 -0.05 -11.32 7.42
N VAL A 26 -0.03 -10.00 7.33
CA VAL A 26 -0.22 -9.27 6.09
C VAL A 26 1.00 -9.47 5.18
N ARG A 27 0.76 -9.79 3.91
CA ARG A 27 1.78 -10.15 2.91
C ARG A 27 1.68 -9.25 1.69
N HIS A 28 2.80 -9.04 1.02
CA HIS A 28 2.82 -8.33 -0.25
C HIS A 28 1.95 -9.07 -1.28
N ALA A 29 1.05 -8.34 -1.93
CA ALA A 29 0.18 -8.89 -2.97
C ALA A 29 0.49 -8.30 -4.35
N ARG A 30 0.78 -7.00 -4.42
CA ARG A 30 1.05 -6.32 -5.69
C ARG A 30 1.87 -5.05 -5.50
N THR A 31 2.75 -4.76 -6.46
CA THR A 31 3.32 -3.43 -6.67
C THR A 31 3.00 -2.97 -8.08
N GLN A 32 2.45 -1.76 -8.22
CA GLN A 32 2.26 -1.08 -9.49
C GLN A 32 3.28 0.06 -9.62
N VAL A 33 3.76 0.30 -10.83
CA VAL A 33 4.74 1.35 -11.13
C VAL A 33 4.12 2.31 -12.14
N HIS A 34 4.07 3.58 -11.78
CA HIS A 34 3.64 4.70 -12.61
C HIS A 34 4.87 5.55 -12.96
N ARG A 35 5.06 5.83 -14.26
CA ARG A 35 6.14 6.68 -14.75
C ARG A 35 5.52 7.84 -15.51
N VAL A 36 5.75 9.07 -15.04
CA VAL A 36 5.30 10.27 -15.75
C VAL A 36 6.23 10.50 -16.95
N ARG A 37 5.67 10.52 -18.17
CA ARG A 37 6.41 10.81 -19.40
C ARG A 37 6.53 12.33 -19.59
N ARG A 38 7.46 12.99 -18.90
CA ARG A 38 8.09 14.28 -19.28
C ARG A 38 8.93 14.81 -18.13
N ASP A 39 10.23 14.96 -18.36
CA ASP A 39 11.25 15.72 -17.62
C ASP A 39 11.47 15.51 -16.11
N GLU A 40 10.50 14.98 -15.36
CA GLU A 40 10.71 14.58 -13.97
C GLU A 40 10.99 13.07 -13.92
N HIS A 41 12.21 12.70 -13.55
CA HIS A 41 12.65 11.31 -13.31
C HIS A 41 11.95 10.65 -12.10
N ARG A 42 10.75 11.10 -11.74
CA ARG A 42 10.00 10.60 -10.59
C ARG A 42 9.25 9.35 -10.98
N VAL A 43 9.81 8.21 -10.59
CA VAL A 43 9.08 6.95 -10.59
C VAL A 43 8.22 6.92 -9.33
N SER A 44 6.95 6.58 -9.49
CA SER A 44 6.01 6.41 -8.38
C SER A 44 5.19 5.15 -8.59
N GLY A 45 4.29 4.86 -7.67
CA GLY A 45 3.49 3.65 -7.77
C GLY A 45 2.59 3.46 -6.59
N SER A 46 1.94 2.30 -6.55
CA SER A 46 1.27 1.80 -5.35
C SER A 46 1.83 0.45 -4.95
N THR A 47 1.71 0.13 -3.67
CA THR A 47 1.97 -1.22 -3.15
C THR A 47 0.78 -1.66 -2.31
N ARG A 48 0.30 -2.88 -2.57
CA ARG A 48 -0.83 -3.50 -1.89
C ARG A 48 -0.37 -4.70 -1.10
N TRP A 49 -0.87 -4.77 0.12
CA TRP A 49 -0.59 -5.79 1.10
C TRP A 49 -1.89 -6.37 1.63
N GLU A 50 -1.96 -7.68 1.75
CA GLU A 50 -3.19 -8.41 2.00
C GLU A 50 -3.03 -9.48 3.08
N ARG A 51 -4.12 -9.75 3.79
CA ARG A 51 -4.29 -10.94 4.62
C ARG A 51 -5.61 -11.59 4.25
N CYS A 52 -5.53 -12.79 3.70
CA CYS A 52 -6.70 -13.57 3.33
C CYS A 52 -7.15 -14.50 4.45
N TYR A 53 -8.46 -14.56 4.61
CA TYR A 53 -9.22 -15.49 5.45
C TYR A 53 -9.94 -16.49 4.53
N ALA A 54 -10.73 -17.39 5.10
CA ALA A 54 -11.43 -18.40 4.32
C ALA A 54 -12.45 -17.80 3.33
N ASP A 55 -13.07 -16.68 3.69
CA ASP A 55 -14.22 -16.08 3.00
C ASP A 55 -14.00 -14.62 2.55
N ALA A 56 -12.92 -13.97 3.01
CA ALA A 56 -12.62 -12.58 2.69
C ALA A 56 -11.11 -12.31 2.67
N CYS A 57 -10.69 -11.27 1.97
CA CYS A 57 -9.32 -10.73 2.08
C CYS A 57 -9.36 -9.29 2.59
N ALA A 58 -8.63 -9.05 3.68
CA ALA A 58 -8.34 -7.70 4.15
C ALA A 58 -7.14 -7.16 3.37
N TRP A 59 -7.21 -5.91 2.92
CA TRP A 59 -6.15 -5.27 2.17
C TRP A 59 -5.88 -3.85 2.65
N VAL A 60 -4.61 -3.46 2.54
CA VAL A 60 -4.10 -2.11 2.73
C VAL A 60 -3.22 -1.75 1.54
N GLU A 61 -3.33 -0.51 1.07
CA GLU A 61 -2.64 -0.05 -0.12
C GLU A 61 -2.30 1.43 0.03
N TRP A 62 -1.09 1.80 -0.40
CA TRP A 62 -0.62 3.18 -0.37
C TRP A 62 0.28 3.45 -1.56
N ASP A 63 0.48 4.74 -1.81
CA ASP A 63 1.32 5.22 -2.89
C ASP A 63 2.75 5.46 -2.38
N TRP A 64 3.72 5.24 -3.26
CA TRP A 64 5.13 5.45 -3.01
C TRP A 64 5.76 6.26 -4.14
N VAL A 65 6.87 6.92 -3.82
CA VAL A 65 7.72 7.66 -4.76
C VAL A 65 9.16 7.24 -4.59
N GLU A 66 9.88 7.13 -5.70
CA GLU A 66 11.34 7.04 -5.70
C GLU A 66 11.92 8.45 -5.55
N ILE A 67 12.62 8.69 -4.44
CA ILE A 67 13.24 9.99 -4.15
C ILE A 67 14.60 10.08 -4.81
N ASN A 68 15.35 8.98 -4.77
CA ASN A 68 16.65 8.78 -5.42
C ASN A 68 16.72 7.34 -5.92
N GLU A 69 17.65 7.03 -6.82
CA GLU A 69 17.86 5.67 -7.32
C GLU A 69 18.01 4.68 -6.15
N GLY A 70 17.10 3.69 -6.11
CA GLY A 70 17.10 2.66 -5.06
C GLY A 70 16.57 3.14 -3.69
N THR A 71 16.03 4.36 -3.60
CA THR A 71 15.45 4.93 -2.37
C THR A 71 14.00 5.31 -2.60
N VAL A 72 13.09 4.58 -1.95
CA VAL A 72 11.64 4.84 -2.04
C VAL A 72 11.08 5.30 -0.70
N ALA A 73 10.09 6.18 -0.76
CA ALA A 73 9.33 6.65 0.39
C ALA A 73 7.83 6.56 0.12
N GLN A 74 7.03 6.54 1.18
CA GLN A 74 5.59 6.68 1.05
C GLN A 74 5.25 8.11 0.58
N ALA A 75 4.38 8.23 -0.42
CA ALA A 75 4.02 9.52 -1.03
C ALA A 75 3.22 10.40 -0.07
N ASP A 76 2.24 9.79 0.62
CA ASP A 76 1.46 10.41 1.69
C ASP A 76 1.29 9.41 2.84
N PRO A 77 2.00 9.61 3.98
CA PRO A 77 1.92 8.74 5.17
C PRO A 77 0.51 8.56 5.74
N LEU A 78 -0.40 9.51 5.52
CA LEU A 78 -1.74 9.51 6.09
C LEU A 78 -2.81 9.01 5.12
N ASN A 79 -2.47 8.82 3.84
CA ASN A 79 -3.37 8.32 2.81
C ASN A 79 -3.16 6.83 2.52
N VAL A 80 -3.56 6.00 3.49
CA VAL A 80 -3.61 4.53 3.33
C VAL A 80 -5.04 4.12 2.98
N ARG A 81 -5.20 3.54 1.78
CA ARG A 81 -6.45 2.94 1.30
C ARG A 81 -6.61 1.55 1.90
N SER A 82 -7.82 1.18 2.32
CA SER A 82 -8.10 -0.15 2.86
C SER A 82 -9.59 -0.48 2.83
N ASN A 83 -9.93 -1.78 2.81
CA ASN A 83 -11.26 -2.28 3.18
C ASN A 83 -11.34 -2.68 4.67
N VAL A 84 -10.38 -2.26 5.48
CA VAL A 84 -10.34 -2.63 6.90
C VAL A 84 -11.12 -1.62 7.74
N LEU A 85 -12.09 -2.13 8.50
CA LEU A 85 -12.72 -1.39 9.58
C LEU A 85 -11.98 -1.66 10.89
N LEU A 86 -11.30 -0.63 11.41
CA LEU A 86 -10.60 -0.73 12.69
C LEU A 86 -11.55 -0.48 13.86
N LEU A 87 -11.52 -1.38 14.84
CA LEU A 87 -12.39 -1.38 16.02
C LEU A 87 -11.61 -1.11 17.31
N ASP A 88 -12.17 -0.28 18.18
CA ASP A 88 -11.67 -0.07 19.55
C ASP A 88 -11.92 -1.30 20.44
N ALA A 89 -11.44 -1.24 21.69
CA ALA A 89 -11.62 -2.32 22.67
C ALA A 89 -13.09 -2.62 23.03
N ARG A 90 -14.03 -1.75 22.65
CA ARG A 90 -15.48 -1.93 22.84
C ARG A 90 -16.16 -2.39 21.54
N GLY A 91 -15.40 -2.75 20.51
CA GLY A 91 -15.92 -3.17 19.21
C GLY A 91 -16.50 -2.03 18.37
N ARG A 92 -16.18 -0.77 18.69
CA ARG A 92 -16.71 0.40 17.95
C ARG A 92 -15.71 0.88 16.91
N PRO A 93 -16.16 1.36 15.74
CA PRO A 93 -15.27 1.95 14.76
C PRO A 93 -14.40 3.08 15.30
N LEU A 94 -13.14 3.09 14.90
CA LEU A 94 -12.23 4.19 15.21
C LEU A 94 -12.67 5.48 14.52
N LEU A 95 -12.48 6.60 15.24
CA LEU A 95 -12.53 7.94 14.66
C LEU A 95 -11.47 8.09 13.56
N SER A 96 -11.76 8.92 12.56
CA SER A 96 -10.94 9.07 11.34
C SER A 96 -9.46 9.36 11.62
N SER A 97 -9.15 10.21 12.60
CA SER A 97 -7.77 10.53 12.97
C SER A 97 -7.01 9.32 13.55
N ARG A 98 -7.63 8.60 14.49
CA ARG A 98 -7.06 7.38 15.07
C ARG A 98 -6.93 6.27 14.02
N ARG A 99 -7.92 6.14 13.13
CA ARG A 99 -7.86 5.20 12.00
C ARG A 99 -6.62 5.46 11.13
N ARG A 100 -6.39 6.72 10.70
CA ARG A 100 -5.22 7.08 9.90
C ARG A 100 -3.89 6.78 10.62
N ALA A 101 -3.77 7.18 11.89
CA ALA A 101 -2.56 6.92 12.67
C ALA A 101 -2.28 5.41 12.85
N THR A 102 -3.33 4.61 13.04
CA THR A 102 -3.22 3.15 13.18
C THR A 102 -2.76 2.51 11.88
N LEU A 103 -3.33 2.92 10.73
CA LEU A 103 -2.89 2.43 9.42
C LEU A 103 -1.46 2.87 9.07
N ALA A 104 -1.07 4.11 9.38
CA ALA A 104 0.30 4.57 9.20
C ALA A 104 1.29 3.74 10.04
N THR A 105 0.91 3.38 11.28
CA THR A 105 1.71 2.50 12.14
C THR A 105 1.85 1.11 11.53
N LEU A 106 0.77 0.56 10.95
CA LEU A 106 0.85 -0.72 10.25
C LEU A 106 1.83 -0.66 9.08
N VAL A 107 1.75 0.37 8.23
CA VAL A 107 2.68 0.54 7.09
C VAL A 107 4.13 0.61 7.57
N TYR A 108 4.39 1.33 8.67
CA TYR A 108 5.72 1.42 9.28
C TYR A 108 6.29 0.05 9.72
N LEU A 109 5.43 -0.88 10.14
CA LEU A 109 5.83 -2.22 10.59
C LEU A 109 6.05 -3.21 9.43
N LEU A 110 5.60 -2.88 8.21
CA LEU A 110 5.71 -3.76 7.05
C LEU A 110 7.05 -3.57 6.32
N PRO A 111 7.71 -4.64 5.87
CA PRO A 111 8.98 -4.56 5.13
C PRO A 111 8.75 -4.19 3.66
N TRP A 112 7.98 -3.12 3.41
CA TRP A 112 7.38 -2.86 2.11
C TRP A 112 8.32 -2.35 1.04
N GLN A 113 9.41 -1.69 1.45
CA GLN A 113 10.37 -1.11 0.52
C GLN A 113 11.07 -2.21 -0.32
N GLY A 114 11.30 -3.39 0.25
CA GLY A 114 11.94 -4.52 -0.45
C GLY A 114 11.20 -4.93 -1.73
N PRO A 115 9.93 -5.39 -1.64
CA PRO A 115 9.15 -5.75 -2.83
C PRO A 115 8.96 -4.63 -3.85
N VAL A 116 8.96 -3.37 -3.42
CA VAL A 116 8.93 -2.22 -4.33
C VAL A 116 10.25 -2.08 -5.09
N LEU A 117 11.38 -2.11 -4.39
CA LEU A 117 12.70 -2.02 -4.99
C LEU A 117 12.99 -3.20 -5.93
N ASP A 118 12.57 -4.40 -5.56
CA ASP A 118 12.70 -5.58 -6.41
C ASP A 118 11.88 -5.44 -7.70
N LYS A 119 10.68 -4.87 -7.61
CA LYS A 119 9.85 -4.58 -8.78
C LYS A 119 10.48 -3.52 -9.69
N LEU A 120 11.08 -2.47 -9.11
CA LEU A 120 11.81 -1.45 -9.87
C LEU A 120 12.99 -2.04 -10.64
N ARG A 121 13.80 -2.88 -9.99
CA ARG A 121 14.95 -3.57 -10.60
C ARG A 121 14.54 -4.50 -11.73
N MET A 122 13.44 -5.25 -11.56
CA MET A 122 12.91 -6.15 -12.59
C MET A 122 12.40 -5.40 -13.82
N ASP A 123 11.90 -4.18 -13.66
CA ASP A 123 11.41 -3.36 -14.75
C ASP A 123 12.55 -2.60 -15.50
N GLU A 124 13.78 -2.54 -14.97
CA GLU A 124 14.94 -1.86 -15.59
C GLU A 124 15.48 -2.50 -16.88
N PRO A 125 15.67 -3.83 -16.99
CA PRO A 125 16.15 -4.45 -18.23
C PRO A 125 15.19 -4.21 -19.41
N SER A 126 13.88 -4.32 -19.14
CA SER A 126 12.81 -4.00 -20.09
C SER A 126 12.88 -2.54 -20.55
N ARG A 127 13.28 -1.61 -19.66
CA ARG A 127 13.52 -0.20 -19.99
C ARG A 127 14.71 -0.02 -20.94
N ARG A 128 15.88 -0.63 -20.65
CA ARG A 128 17.08 -0.47 -21.51
C ARG A 128 16.80 -0.94 -22.93
N LYS A 129 16.07 -2.05 -23.08
CA LYS A 129 15.67 -2.59 -24.37
C LYS A 129 14.71 -1.66 -25.13
N ALA A 130 13.64 -1.20 -24.48
CA ALA A 130 12.66 -0.30 -25.11
C ALA A 130 13.26 1.06 -25.55
N VAL A 131 14.15 1.62 -24.74
CA VAL A 131 14.85 2.88 -25.09
C VAL A 131 15.84 2.68 -26.24
N ALA A 132 16.55 1.55 -26.27
CA ALA A 132 17.45 1.22 -27.37
C ALA A 132 16.69 1.02 -28.69
N GLU A 133 15.57 0.30 -28.68
CA GLU A 133 14.70 0.10 -29.85
C GLU A 133 14.12 1.42 -30.37
N GLN A 134 13.67 2.31 -29.48
CA GLN A 134 13.17 3.64 -29.86
C GLN A 134 14.24 4.55 -30.47
N ARG A 135 15.49 4.45 -30.00
CA ARG A 135 16.62 5.20 -30.58
C ARG A 135 17.10 4.64 -31.92
N LEU A 136 16.90 3.34 -32.16
CA LEU A 136 17.24 2.70 -33.43
C LEU A 136 16.18 2.96 -34.52
N ALA A 137 14.95 3.28 -34.10
CA ALA A 137 13.81 3.58 -34.97
C ALA A 137 13.62 5.09 -35.26
N ALA A 138 14.49 5.96 -34.74
CA ALA A 138 14.50 7.41 -34.95
C ALA A 138 15.72 7.81 -35.77
#